data_AF-A0A2T2SG48-F1
#
_entry.id   AF-A0A2T2SG48-F1
#
_cell.length_a   1.000
_cell.length_b   1.000
_cell.length_c   1.000
_cell.angle_alpha   90.00
_cell.angle_beta   90.00
_cell.angle_gamma   90.00
#
_symmetry.space_group_name_H-M   'P 1'
#
loop_
_entity.id
_entity.type
_entity.pdbx_description
1 polymer ?
#
loop_
_entity_poly.entity_id
_entity_poly.type
_entity_poly.pdbx_seq_one_letter_code
_entity_poly.pdbx_strand_id
1 'polypeptide(L)'
;MPTTKEKAKGFKPVRLFKVTRELSVVTDKIVAFLEENGYEDDFTGDGMTDRITSEEAYLALKEEFAEDVEAAERLAELRAEQDEEEPPDRDEVASISAEEQEAEAAAEEAPEAPSGDGTQAEPEPTAEAEA
;
A
#
# COMPACT_ATOMS: atom_id res chain seq x y z
N MET A 1 -10.39 33.82 -0.54
CA MET A 1 -8.97 34.20 -0.47
C MET A 1 -8.37 33.85 -1.83
N PRO A 2 -7.82 34.79 -2.61
CA PRO A 2 -7.17 34.45 -3.87
C PRO A 2 -5.78 33.86 -3.57
N THR A 3 -5.64 32.54 -3.64
CA THR A 3 -4.33 31.89 -3.69
C THR A 3 -3.73 32.18 -5.06
N THR A 4 -2.96 33.27 -5.12
CA THR A 4 -2.24 33.62 -6.35
C THR A 4 -1.06 32.66 -6.45
N LYS A 5 -1.30 31.48 -7.02
CA LYS A 5 -0.29 30.46 -7.29
C LYS A 5 0.64 31.04 -8.36
N GLU A 6 1.72 31.71 -7.94
CA GLU A 6 2.80 32.08 -8.86
C GLU A 6 3.34 30.77 -9.42
N LYS A 7 2.92 30.43 -10.65
CA LYS A 7 3.60 29.38 -11.42
C LYS A 7 5.07 29.75 -11.47
N ALA A 8 5.89 29.04 -10.70
CA ALA A 8 7.33 29.26 -10.62
C ALA A 8 7.90 29.28 -12.03
N LYS A 9 8.25 30.47 -12.50
CA LYS A 9 8.63 30.75 -13.90
C LYS A 9 10.03 30.21 -14.14
N GLY A 10 10.15 28.89 -14.33
CA GLY A 10 11.42 28.22 -14.56
C GLY A 10 11.44 26.74 -14.18
N PHE A 11 10.49 26.25 -13.40
CA PHE A 11 10.46 24.84 -13.01
C PHE A 11 10.05 23.96 -14.20
N LYS A 12 10.85 22.94 -14.48
CA LYS A 12 10.54 21.97 -15.53
C LYS A 12 9.65 20.87 -14.93
N PRO A 13 8.44 20.65 -15.46
CA PRO A 13 7.56 19.62 -14.93
C PRO A 13 8.24 18.25 -14.88
N VAL A 14 8.19 17.62 -13.72
CA VAL A 14 8.81 16.31 -13.46
C VAL A 14 7.74 15.25 -13.50
N ARG A 15 7.96 14.16 -14.24
CA ARG A 15 7.02 13.03 -14.32
C ARG A 15 6.93 12.31 -12.96
N LEU A 16 5.72 11.96 -12.55
CA LEU A 16 5.46 11.25 -11.30
C LEU A 16 6.21 9.93 -11.22
N PHE A 17 6.25 9.16 -12.31
CA PHE A 17 7.05 7.93 -12.39
C PHE A 17 8.54 8.14 -12.09
N LYS A 18 9.09 9.32 -12.38
CA LYS A 18 10.47 9.64 -12.02
C LYS A 18 10.58 9.91 -10.51
N VAL A 19 9.60 10.61 -9.94
CA VAL A 19 9.56 10.93 -8.51
C VAL A 19 9.34 9.68 -7.67
N THR A 20 8.45 8.76 -8.07
CA THR A 20 8.25 7.48 -7.38
C THR A 20 9.51 6.63 -7.36
N ARG A 21 10.28 6.64 -8.45
CA ARG A 21 11.58 5.96 -8.52
C ARG A 21 12.67 6.62 -7.69
N GLU A 22 12.67 7.94 -7.62
CA GLU A 22 13.67 8.71 -6.87
C GLU A 22 13.42 8.59 -5.37
N LEU A 23 12.16 8.62 -4.94
CA LEU A 23 11.76 8.56 -3.54
C LEU A 23 11.50 7.14 -3.03
N SER A 24 11.55 6.12 -3.90
CA SER A 24 11.17 4.74 -3.57
C SER A 24 9.76 4.61 -2.97
N VAL A 25 8.85 5.52 -3.35
CA VAL A 25 7.49 5.63 -2.79
C VAL A 25 6.45 5.40 -3.88
N VAL A 26 5.34 4.75 -3.52
CA VAL A 26 4.22 4.48 -4.44
C VAL A 26 3.46 5.76 -4.80
N THR A 27 2.91 5.79 -6.02
CA THR A 27 2.12 6.92 -6.54
C THR A 27 1.05 7.40 -5.56
N ASP A 28 0.29 6.48 -4.97
CA ASP A 28 -0.85 6.83 -4.09
C ASP A 28 -0.41 7.63 -2.86
N LYS A 29 0.75 7.31 -2.28
CA LYS A 29 1.31 8.06 -1.14
C LYS A 29 1.72 9.48 -1.55
N ILE A 30 2.30 9.62 -2.73
CA ILE A 30 2.70 10.94 -3.27
C ILE A 30 1.46 11.79 -3.53
N VAL A 31 0.42 11.21 -4.14
CA VAL A 31 -0.83 11.93 -4.43
C VAL A 31 -1.51 12.33 -3.13
N ALA A 32 -1.64 11.43 -2.15
CA ALA A 32 -2.21 11.74 -0.84
C ALA A 32 -1.48 12.89 -0.14
N PHE A 33 -0.15 12.90 -0.15
CA PHE A 33 0.63 13.99 0.41
C PHE A 33 0.36 15.32 -0.30
N LEU A 34 0.31 15.31 -1.64
CA LEU A 34 0.05 16.52 -2.42
C LEU A 34 -1.37 17.06 -2.16
N GLU A 35 -2.36 16.19 -2.01
CA GLU A 35 -3.73 16.56 -1.65
C GLU A 35 -3.80 17.17 -0.23
N GLU A 36 -3.23 16.49 0.77
CA GLU A 36 -3.25 16.95 2.18
C GLU A 36 -2.53 18.28 2.39
N ASN A 37 -1.47 18.55 1.63
CA ASN A 37 -0.67 19.77 1.75
C ASN A 37 -1.12 20.90 0.80
N GLY A 38 -2.23 20.73 0.07
CA GLY A 38 -2.81 21.76 -0.80
C GLY A 38 -2.05 21.98 -2.12
N TYR A 39 -1.27 20.99 -2.55
CA TYR A 39 -0.55 20.98 -3.83
C TYR A 39 -1.34 20.30 -4.97
N GLU A 40 -2.65 20.06 -4.81
CA GLU A 40 -3.50 19.45 -5.84
C GLU A 40 -3.35 20.10 -7.23
N ASP A 41 -3.43 21.43 -7.31
CA ASP A 41 -3.28 22.11 -8.62
C ASP A 41 -1.85 22.13 -9.17
N ASP A 42 -0.85 21.76 -8.34
CA ASP A 42 0.54 21.65 -8.79
C ASP A 42 0.85 20.28 -9.39
N PHE A 43 -0.12 19.38 -9.36
CA PHE A 43 -0.06 18.07 -9.93
C PHE A 43 -1.01 18.00 -11.12
N THR A 44 -0.51 17.52 -12.27
CA THR A 44 -1.32 17.46 -13.50
C THR A 44 -1.09 16.15 -14.22
N GLY A 45 -2.16 15.54 -14.70
CA GLY A 45 -2.12 14.36 -15.56
C GLY A 45 -3.32 13.45 -15.38
N ASP A 46 -3.21 12.27 -15.98
CA ASP A 46 -4.16 11.17 -15.90
C ASP A 46 -3.33 9.88 -15.78
N GLY A 47 -2.97 9.52 -14.54
CA GLY A 47 -2.19 8.35 -14.17
C GLY A 47 -0.76 8.32 -14.75
N MET A 48 -0.57 7.60 -15.87
CA MET A 48 0.78 7.31 -16.39
C MET A 48 1.53 8.57 -16.88
N THR A 49 0.79 9.64 -17.20
CA THR A 49 1.35 10.89 -17.72
C THR A 49 1.52 11.97 -16.67
N ASP A 50 1.25 11.64 -15.40
CA ASP A 50 1.25 12.55 -14.27
C ASP A 50 2.58 13.25 -14.08
N ARG A 51 2.49 14.54 -13.75
CA ARG A 51 3.63 15.45 -13.59
C ARG A 51 3.38 16.44 -12.47
N ILE A 52 4.43 16.66 -11.69
CA ILE A 52 4.53 17.77 -10.74
C ILE A 52 5.01 18.99 -11.51
N THR A 53 4.28 20.10 -11.36
CA THR A 53 4.46 21.36 -12.09
C THR A 53 4.96 22.50 -11.20
N SER A 54 4.97 22.32 -9.88
CA SER A 54 5.55 23.25 -8.92
C SER A 54 6.85 22.70 -8.33
N GLU A 55 7.83 23.57 -8.20
CA GLU A 55 9.09 23.27 -7.52
C GLU A 55 8.88 23.03 -6.03
N GLU A 56 8.01 23.83 -5.40
CA GLU A 56 7.71 23.74 -3.97
C GLU A 56 7.12 22.38 -3.61
N ALA A 57 6.15 21.91 -4.40
CA ALA A 57 5.56 20.58 -4.24
C ALA A 57 6.62 19.47 -4.39
N TYR A 58 7.54 19.60 -5.34
CA TYR A 58 8.61 18.62 -5.55
C TYR A 58 9.63 18.60 -4.40
N LEU A 59 9.98 19.77 -3.85
CA LEU A 59 10.88 19.86 -2.70
C LEU A 59 10.22 19.35 -1.42
N ALA A 60 8.94 19.67 -1.18
CA ALA A 60 8.19 19.15 -0.04
C ALA A 60 8.13 17.62 -0.05
N LEU A 61 7.94 17.00 -1.22
CA LEU A 61 8.00 15.54 -1.36
C LEU A 61 9.38 14.95 -1.03
N LYS A 62 10.46 15.65 -1.41
CA LYS A 62 11.82 15.22 -1.07
C LYS A 62 12.11 15.28 0.41
N GLU A 63 11.57 16.29 1.08
CA GLU A 63 11.75 16.46 2.52
C GLU A 63 10.93 15.41 3.30
N GLU A 64 9.66 15.21 2.94
CA GLU A 64 8.78 14.25 3.62
C GLU A 64 9.28 12.80 3.48
N PHE A 65 9.66 12.40 2.26
CA PHE A 65 10.03 11.01 1.96
C PHE A 65 11.55 10.74 2.03
N ALA A 66 12.33 11.64 2.63
CA ALA A 66 13.78 11.43 2.78
C ALA A 66 14.10 10.16 3.57
N GLU A 67 13.35 9.91 4.65
CA GLU A 67 13.55 8.73 5.50
C GLU A 67 13.20 7.41 4.77
N ASP A 68 12.16 7.43 3.92
CA ASP A 68 11.79 6.26 3.09
C ASP A 68 12.89 5.92 2.08
N VAL A 69 13.58 6.93 1.54
CA VAL A 69 14.74 6.71 0.65
C VAL A 69 15.88 6.05 1.41
N GLU A 70 16.26 6.57 2.57
CA GLU A 70 17.33 5.98 3.39
C GLU A 70 17.00 4.54 3.81
N ALA A 71 15.74 4.29 4.19
CA ALA A 71 15.27 2.95 4.53
C ALA A 71 15.34 2.00 3.33
N ALA A 72 14.96 2.48 2.14
CA ALA A 72 15.04 1.71 0.91
C ALA A 72 16.49 1.41 0.51
N GLU A 73 17.41 2.37 0.65
CA GLU A 73 18.84 2.19 0.39
C GLU A 73 19.45 1.14 1.33
N ARG A 74 19.12 1.21 2.62
CA ARG A 74 19.58 0.20 3.60
C ARG A 74 19.06 -1.20 3.27
N LEU A 75 17.80 -1.31 2.82
CA LEU A 75 17.24 -2.59 2.41
C LEU A 75 17.88 -3.09 1.10
N ALA A 76 18.20 -2.19 0.18
CA ALA A 76 18.87 -2.52 -1.06
C ALA A 76 20.31 -3.02 -0.82
N GLU A 77 21.04 -2.42 0.13
CA GLU A 77 22.36 -2.87 0.55
C GLU A 77 22.29 -4.28 1.17
N LEU A 78 21.37 -4.52 2.11
CA LEU A 78 21.15 -5.85 2.69
C LEU A 78 20.73 -6.90 1.66
N ARG A 79 20.08 -6.48 0.57
CA ARG A 79 19.71 -7.37 -0.53
C ARG A 79 20.91 -7.66 -1.42
N ALA A 80 21.72 -6.65 -1.72
CA ALA A 80 22.94 -6.82 -2.53
C ALA A 80 23.93 -7.75 -1.84
N GLU A 81 24.15 -7.62 -0.52
CA GLU A 81 25.00 -8.56 0.24
C GLU A 81 24.47 -10.01 0.20
N GLN A 82 23.15 -10.20 0.29
CA GLN A 82 22.54 -11.53 0.18
C GLN A 82 22.64 -12.13 -1.23
N ASP A 83 22.48 -11.31 -2.28
CA ASP A 83 22.66 -11.74 -3.67
C ASP A 83 24.15 -12.02 -4.01
N GLU A 84 25.12 -11.44 -3.28
CA GLU A 84 26.55 -11.73 -3.43
C GLU A 84 27.00 -12.99 -2.65
N GLU A 85 26.31 -13.37 -1.56
CA GLU A 85 26.59 -14.57 -0.76
C GLU A 85 25.81 -15.83 -1.22
N GLU A 86 24.70 -15.68 -1.96
CA GLU A 86 23.94 -16.80 -2.52
C GLU A 86 24.43 -17.09 -3.97
N PRO A 87 25.12 -18.22 -4.25
CA PRO A 87 25.37 -18.61 -5.63
C PRO A 87 24.04 -18.81 -6.37
N PRO A 88 23.96 -18.54 -7.69
CA PRO A 88 22.74 -18.69 -8.47
C PRO A 88 22.41 -20.18 -8.72
N ASP A 89 22.16 -20.94 -7.66
CA ASP A 89 21.62 -22.30 -7.68
C ASP A 89 20.14 -22.27 -7.26
N ARG A 90 19.33 -21.45 -7.94
CA ARG A 90 17.86 -21.50 -7.84
C ARG A 90 17.23 -22.22 -9.02
N ASP A 91 17.76 -23.40 -9.34
CA ASP A 91 17.20 -24.31 -10.34
C ASP A 91 16.78 -25.65 -9.71
N GLU A 92 16.05 -25.62 -8.58
CA GLU A 92 15.32 -26.81 -8.08
C GLU A 92 14.01 -26.40 -7.35
N VAL A 93 13.14 -25.64 -8.01
CA VAL A 93 11.75 -25.40 -7.56
C VAL A 93 10.74 -26.03 -8.51
N ALA A 94 10.88 -27.33 -8.79
CA ALA A 94 9.79 -28.12 -9.36
C ALA A 94 10.03 -29.63 -9.19
N SER A 95 9.65 -30.17 -8.04
CA SER A 95 8.94 -31.46 -7.92
C SER A 95 8.42 -31.60 -6.50
N ILE A 96 7.33 -30.88 -6.19
CA ILE A 96 6.41 -31.38 -5.17
C ILE A 96 5.84 -32.65 -5.79
N SER A 97 6.43 -33.80 -5.45
CA SER A 97 5.90 -35.10 -5.84
C SER A 97 4.51 -35.22 -5.23
N ALA A 98 3.48 -35.08 -6.07
CA ALA A 98 2.12 -35.41 -5.73
C ALA A 98 1.97 -36.94 -5.68
N GLU A 99 2.54 -37.54 -4.65
CA GLU A 99 2.46 -38.96 -4.30
C GLU A 99 2.55 -38.91 -2.77
N GLU A 100 1.48 -38.96 -1.98
CA GLU A 100 0.47 -40.01 -1.88
C GLU A 100 -0.72 -39.41 -1.08
N GLN A 101 -1.81 -39.02 -1.75
CA GLN A 101 -3.09 -38.75 -1.08
C GLN A 101 -4.06 -39.88 -1.41
N GLU A 102 -3.75 -41.06 -0.87
CA GLU A 102 -4.66 -42.20 -0.85
C GLU A 102 -4.81 -42.63 0.61
N ALA A 103 -5.60 -41.87 1.36
CA ALA A 103 -6.21 -42.35 2.60
C ALA A 103 -7.71 -42.47 2.36
N GLU A 104 -8.04 -43.59 1.73
CA GLU A 104 -9.23 -44.40 1.87
C GLU A 104 -10.44 -43.75 2.56
N ALA A 105 -11.49 -43.53 1.76
CA ALA A 105 -12.83 -43.30 2.26
C ALA A 105 -13.33 -44.53 3.03
N ALA A 106 -13.37 -44.43 4.37
CA ALA A 106 -14.19 -45.28 5.20
C ALA A 106 -15.29 -44.40 5.84
N ALA A 107 -16.49 -44.53 5.29
CA ALA A 107 -17.71 -43.96 5.84
C ALA A 107 -18.11 -44.70 7.12
N GLU A 108 -18.44 -43.98 8.20
CA GLU A 108 -19.41 -44.48 9.18
C GLU A 108 -20.09 -43.32 9.95
N GLU A 109 -21.41 -43.28 9.75
CA GLU A 109 -22.48 -42.76 10.61
C GLU A 109 -22.47 -41.32 11.19
N ALA A 110 -23.49 -40.58 10.73
CA ALA A 110 -24.12 -39.50 11.46
C ALA A 110 -24.58 -39.92 12.87
N PRO A 111 -24.67 -38.94 13.78
CA PRO A 111 -25.94 -38.82 14.49
C PRO A 111 -26.55 -37.43 14.33
N GLU A 112 -27.85 -37.45 14.00
CA GLU A 112 -28.77 -36.33 14.08
C GLU A 112 -28.87 -35.76 15.51
N ALA A 113 -29.00 -34.42 15.56
CA ALA A 113 -29.83 -33.64 16.49
C ALA A 113 -29.42 -33.51 17.98
N PRO A 114 -29.80 -32.43 18.71
CA PRO A 114 -30.92 -31.54 18.39
C PRO A 114 -30.63 -30.03 18.35
N SER A 115 -31.47 -29.40 17.52
CA SER A 115 -31.95 -28.03 17.59
C SER A 115 -32.01 -27.50 19.04
N GLY A 116 -31.17 -26.51 19.34
CA GLY A 116 -31.35 -25.60 20.46
C GLY A 116 -32.11 -24.38 19.97
N ASP A 117 -33.44 -24.48 19.96
CA ASP A 117 -34.34 -23.33 19.85
C ASP A 117 -34.09 -22.43 21.08
N GLY A 118 -33.53 -21.26 20.81
CA GLY A 118 -33.31 -20.20 21.78
C GLY A 118 -33.84 -18.90 21.22
N THR A 119 -35.10 -18.93 20.77
CA THR A 119 -35.89 -17.72 20.57
C THR A 119 -36.00 -16.97 21.90
N GLN A 120 -35.31 -15.83 22.02
CA GLN A 120 -35.85 -14.69 22.75
C GLN A 120 -35.65 -13.44 21.90
N ALA A 121 -36.76 -13.03 21.29
CA ALA A 121 -36.92 -11.80 20.55
C ALA A 121 -36.94 -10.57 21.49
N GLU A 122 -36.24 -9.50 21.05
CA GLU A 122 -36.63 -8.07 21.08
C GLU A 122 -36.95 -7.35 22.43
N PRO A 123 -37.02 -6.00 22.48
CA PRO A 123 -36.07 -4.95 22.04
C PRO A 123 -35.90 -3.81 23.11
N GLU A 124 -35.12 -2.76 22.77
CA GLU A 124 -34.83 -1.45 23.43
C GLU A 124 -36.04 -0.69 24.08
N PRO A 125 -35.92 0.35 24.97
CA PRO A 125 -35.06 1.55 24.79
C PRO A 125 -34.57 2.36 26.02
N THR A 126 -33.74 3.35 25.69
CA THR A 126 -33.29 4.55 26.43
C THR A 126 -34.39 5.31 27.19
N ALA A 127 -34.07 5.81 28.39
CA ALA A 127 -34.65 7.03 28.96
C ALA A 127 -33.71 7.66 30.01
N GLU A 128 -33.23 8.88 29.71
CA GLU A 128 -32.84 9.90 30.68
C GLU A 128 -33.91 10.07 31.78
N ALA A 129 -33.48 10.22 33.04
CA ALA A 129 -34.16 11.06 34.02
C ALA A 129 -33.20 11.42 35.15
N GLU A 130 -32.94 12.73 35.26
CA GLU A 130 -32.25 13.41 36.35
C GLU A 130 -32.82 13.05 37.74
N ALA A 131 -31.94 13.00 38.74
CA ALA A 131 -32.26 13.25 40.15
C ALA A 131 -31.04 13.82 40.88
#